data_AF-A0A7C2SLY7-F1
#
_entry.id   AF-A0A7C2SLY7-F1
#
_cell.length_a   1.000
_cell.length_b   1.000
_cell.length_c   1.000
_cell.angle_alpha   90.00
_cell.angle_beta   90.00
_cell.angle_gamma   90.00
#
_symmetry.space_group_name_H-M   'P 1'
#
loop_
_entity.id
_entity.type
_entity.pdbx_description
1 polymer ?
#
loop_
_entity_poly.entity_id
_entity_poly.type
_entity_poly.pdbx_seq_one_letter_code
_entity_poly.pdbx_strand_id
1 'polypeptide(L)' 'EVRGFGSFTLHYRRPRQGRNPKTGEQVVLEGKHVPHFKPGKDLRLQVNGLPAQGKSDIGDDEDED' A
#
# COMPACT_ATOMS: atom_id res chain seq x y z
N GLU A 1 -9.01 5.12 -4.78
CA GLU A 1 -7.58 5.41 -4.53
C GLU A 1 -7.44 6.87 -4.14
N VAL A 2 -6.47 7.20 -3.29
CA VAL A 2 -6.11 8.58 -2.93
C VAL A 2 -4.72 8.86 -3.48
N ARG A 3 -4.62 9.74 -4.49
CA ARG A 3 -3.35 10.08 -5.16
C ARG A 3 -2.33 10.61 -4.14
N GLY A 4 -1.06 10.24 -4.30
CA GLY A 4 0.03 10.56 -3.36
C GLY A 4 0.03 9.71 -2.06
N PHE A 5 -1.15 9.37 -1.52
CA PHE A 5 -1.29 8.58 -0.30
C PHE A 5 -1.24 7.07 -0.55
N GLY A 6 -2.06 6.55 -1.45
CA GLY A 6 -2.17 5.12 -1.74
C GLY A 6 -3.59 4.63 -2.03
N SER A 7 -3.76 3.32 -2.08
CA SER A 7 -5.04 2.68 -2.38
C SER A 7 -5.40 1.59 -1.37
N PHE A 8 -6.69 1.47 -1.09
CA PHE A 8 -7.25 0.34 -0.35
C PHE A 8 -7.88 -0.63 -1.35
N THR A 9 -7.57 -1.91 -1.19
CA THR A 9 -8.12 -3.02 -1.98
C THR A 9 -8.63 -4.09 -1.03
N LEU A 10 -9.67 -4.82 -1.41
CA LEU A 10 -10.11 -6.00 -0.65
C LEU A 10 -9.33 -7.23 -1.10
N HIS A 11 -8.68 -7.92 -0.16
CA HIS A 11 -8.10 -9.23 -0.40
C HIS A 11 -9.00 -10.32 0.17
N TYR A 12 -9.41 -11.27 -0.65
CA TYR A 12 -10.11 -12.45 -0.17
C TYR A 12 -9.14 -13.42 0.53
N ARG A 13 -9.52 -13.88 1.72
CA ARG A 13 -8.86 -14.94 2.47
C ARG A 13 -9.77 -16.17 2.41
N ARG A 14 -9.24 -17.29 1.90
CA ARG A 14 -9.97 -18.56 1.85
C ARG A 14 -10.21 -19.11 3.27
N PRO A 15 -11.30 -19.86 3.50
CA PRO A 15 -11.50 -20.57 4.77
C PRO A 15 -10.31 -21.48 5.08
N ARG A 16 -9.95 -21.60 6.37
CA ARG A 16 -8.83 -22.45 6.82
C ARG A 16 -8.98 -22.84 8.28
N GLN A 17 -8.27 -23.88 8.70
CA GLN A 17 -8.09 -24.16 10.14
C GLN A 17 -6.99 -23.27 10.70
N GLY A 18 -7.31 -22.53 11.75
CA GLY A 18 -6.37 -21.79 12.57
C GLY A 18 -6.09 -22.52 13.88
N ARG A 19 -5.23 -21.93 14.70
CA ARG A 19 -5.02 -22.34 16.09
C ARG A 19 -5.11 -21.14 17.00
N ASN A 20 -5.69 -21.34 18.19
CA ASN A 20 -5.64 -20.36 19.25
C ASN A 20 -4.18 -20.18 19.70
N PRO A 21 -3.56 -18.99 19.60
CA PRO A 21 -2.17 -18.78 19.99
C PRO A 21 -1.87 -19.08 21.47
N LYS A 22 -2.90 -19.05 22.34
CA LYS A 22 -2.76 -19.29 23.78
C LYS A 22 -2.88 -20.77 24.16
N THR A 23 -3.80 -21.52 23.56
CA THR A 23 -4.10 -22.92 23.95
C THR A 23 -3.66 -23.97 22.93
N GLY A 24 -3.40 -23.56 21.68
CA GLY A 24 -3.07 -24.47 20.58
C GLY A 24 -4.26 -25.21 19.98
N GLU A 25 -5.46 -25.05 20.54
CA GLU A 25 -6.69 -25.67 20.05
C GLU A 25 -7.01 -25.21 18.63
N GLN A 26 -7.58 -26.12 17.84
CA GLN A 26 -7.97 -25.85 16.46
C GLN A 26 -9.26 -25.03 16.41
N VAL A 27 -9.29 -24.04 15.53
CA VAL A 27 -10.50 -23.23 15.27
C VAL A 27 -10.73 -23.10 13.78
N VAL A 28 -11.99 -23.21 13.35
CA VAL A 28 -12.35 -22.98 11.95
C VAL A 28 -12.44 -21.49 11.69
N LEU A 29 -11.72 -21.01 10.68
CA LEU A 29 -11.78 -19.63 10.22
C LEU A 29 -12.51 -19.60 8.88
N GLU A 30 -13.64 -18.91 8.85
CA GLU A 30 -14.42 -18.70 7.63
C GLU A 30 -13.69 -17.81 6.62
N GLY A 31 -14.08 -17.95 5.36
CA GLY A 31 -13.56 -17.12 4.27
C GLY A 31 -14.08 -15.69 4.40
N LYS A 32 -13.20 -14.70 4.24
CA LYS A 32 -13.57 -13.29 4.39
C LYS A 32 -12.72 -12.37 3.55
N HIS A 33 -13.24 -11.17 3.27
CA HIS A 33 -12.46 -10.09 2.70
C HIS A 33 -11.77 -9.31 3.81
N VAL A 34 -10.52 -8.92 3.57
CA VAL A 34 -9.75 -8.04 4.47
C VAL A 34 -9.30 -6.80 3.70
N PRO A 35 -9.37 -5.59 4.30
CA PRO A 35 -8.77 -4.41 3.72
C PRO A 35 -7.25 -4.59 3.59
N HIS A 36 -6.70 -4.20 2.45
CA HIS A 36 -5.28 -4.19 2.17
C HIS A 36 -4.90 -2.82 1.61
N PHE A 37 -3.93 -2.17 2.24
CA PHE A 37 -3.44 -0.87 1.81
C PHE A 37 -2.16 -1.01 0.97
N LYS A 38 -2.12 -0.35 -0.18
CA LYS A 38 -0.92 -0.18 -1.01
C LYS A 38 -0.48 1.27 -0.90
N PRO A 39 0.64 1.58 -0.21
CA PRO A 39 1.09 2.96 -0.03
C PRO A 39 1.58 3.55 -1.36
N GLY A 40 1.22 4.81 -1.61
CA GLY A 40 1.63 5.59 -2.79
C GLY A 40 3.13 5.84 -2.84
N LYS A 41 3.63 6.36 -3.97
CA LYS A 41 5.05 6.75 -4.09
C LYS A 41 5.41 7.81 -3.05
N ASP A 42 4.63 8.89 -2.97
CA ASP A 42 4.95 10.05 -2.13
C ASP A 42 4.96 9.69 -0.65
N LEU A 43 3.93 8.99 -0.18
CA LEU A 43 3.88 8.49 1.21
C LEU A 43 5.07 7.59 1.54
N ARG A 44 5.45 6.66 0.64
CA ARG A 44 6.62 5.79 0.86
C ARG A 44 7.92 6.58 0.95
N LEU A 45 8.11 7.57 0.07
CA LEU A 45 9.33 8.38 0.06
C LEU A 45 9.43 9.21 1.34
N GLN A 46 8.34 9.87 1.75
CA GLN A 46 8.30 10.68 2.97
C GLN A 46 8.61 9.84 4.22
N VAL A 47 7.96 8.69 4.39
CA VAL A 47 8.16 7.81 5.57
C VAL A 47 9.56 7.20 5.60
N ASN A 48 10.11 6.87 4.43
CA ASN A 48 11.45 6.29 4.33
C ASN A 48 12.57 7.35 4.37
N GLY A 49 12.24 8.64 4.51
CA GLY A 49 13.22 9.73 4.53
C GLY A 49 13.96 9.93 3.20
N LEU A 50 13.39 9.46 2.10
CA LEU A 50 13.97 9.61 0.76
C LEU A 50 13.47 10.91 0.13
N PRO A 51 14.33 11.62 -0.64
CA PRO A 51 13.88 12.79 -1.37
C PRO A 51 12.76 12.38 -2.32
N ALA A 52 11.65 13.14 -2.29
CA ALA A 52 10.66 13.07 -3.34
C ALA A 52 11.40 13.41 -4.64
N GLN A 53 11.49 12.46 -5.57
CA GLN A 53 11.97 12.75 -6.92
C GLN A 53 10.97 13.76 -7.50
N GLY A 54 11.34 15.04 -7.42
CA GLY A 54 10.63 16.13 -8.06
C GLY A 54 10.51 15.81 -9.53
N LYS A 55 9.31 16.02 -10.07
CA LYS A 55 9.17 16.26 -11.50
C LYS A 55 10.18 17.34 -11.86
N SER A 56 11.09 17.02 -12.77
CA SER A 56 11.92 18.01 -13.43
C SER A 56 11.00 18.88 -14.28
N ASP A 57 10.45 19.93 -13.67
CA ASP A 57 9.92 21.09 -14.39
C ASP A 57 11.14 21.95 -14.79
N ILE A 58 12.09 21.35 -15.53
CA ILE A 58 13.02 22.13 -16.36
C ILE A 58 12.20 22.44 -17.60
N GLY A 59 11.75 23.69 -17.69
CA GLY A 59 10.96 24.19 -18.80
C GLY A 59 11.68 23.97 -20.13
N ASP A 60 10.93 23.44 -21.08
CA ASP A 60 11.08 23.81 -22.47
C ASP A 60 10.71 25.30 -22.56
N ASP A 61 11.68 26.20 -22.42
CA ASP A 61 11.61 27.61 -22.83
C ASP A 61 13.03 28.18 -22.74
N GLU A 62 13.72 28.29 -23.88
CA GLU A 62 14.19 29.58 -24.39
C GLU A 62 14.73 29.36 -25.81
N ASP A 63 13.97 29.90 -26.77
CA ASP A 63 14.41 30.21 -28.12
C ASP A 63 15.71 31.03 -28.06
N GLU A 64 16.75 30.62 -28.80
CA GLU A 64 17.93 31.45 -29.06
C GLU A 64 18.22 31.42 -30.58
N ASP A 65 17.81 32.51 -31.25
CA ASP A 65 18.06 33.04 -32.61
C ASP A 65 18.34 32.11 -33.82
#